data_AF-A0A067L2J3-F1
#
_entry.id   AF-A0A067L2J3-F1
#
_cell.length_a   1.000
_cell.length_b   1.000
_cell.length_c   1.000
_cell.angle_alpha   90.00
_cell.angle_beta   90.00
_cell.angle_gamma   90.00
#
_symmetry.space_group_name_H-M   'P 1'
#
loop_
_entity.id
_entity.type
_entity.pdbx_description
1 polymer ?
#
loop_
_entity_poly.entity_id
_entity_poly.type
_entity_poly.pdbx_seq_one_letter_code
_entity_poly.pdbx_strand_id
1 'polypeptide(L)'
;MASVLCSTRSVFSSSTIRRRLPLVGAFCMLSLGLSNLCTPLSSSLKTGCAQSLPFVPLLRSKFGTQSRASTVRMEGSGNTVPSIVVYVTVPNREAGKKLAQSIVKEKLAACVNIVPGIESVYEWKGEIQTDSEELLIIKTRQSLLEALTEHVKANHEYEVPEVISLPITGGSIPYLEWLKNSTRD
;
A
#
# COMPACT_ATOMS: atom_id res chain seq x y z
N MET A 1 -38.30 -44.04 44.95
CA MET A 1 -39.53 -43.42 44.40
C MET A 1 -39.24 -42.95 42.95
N ALA A 2 -40.23 -42.45 42.22
CA ALA A 2 -40.25 -42.06 40.79
C ALA A 2 -38.92 -41.47 40.23
N SER A 3 -38.48 -41.72 38.97
CA SER A 3 -39.14 -41.52 37.64
C SER A 3 -39.44 -40.03 37.35
N VAL A 4 -39.33 -39.42 36.15
CA VAL A 4 -39.34 -39.81 34.71
C VAL A 4 -38.26 -38.95 33.97
N LEU A 5 -37.54 -39.30 32.88
CA LEU A 5 -37.70 -40.17 31.69
C LEU A 5 -38.33 -39.54 30.41
N CYS A 6 -37.80 -38.42 29.88
CA CYS A 6 -38.11 -37.90 28.52
C CYS A 6 -36.93 -37.08 27.93
N SER A 7 -36.38 -37.23 26.72
CA SER A 7 -36.63 -38.07 25.52
C SER A 7 -37.53 -37.54 24.38
N THR A 8 -37.02 -36.58 23.60
CA THR A 8 -37.34 -36.37 22.16
C THR A 8 -36.06 -35.90 21.44
N ARG A 9 -35.37 -36.74 20.66
CA ARG A 9 -35.59 -37.20 19.27
C ARG A 9 -35.44 -36.14 18.17
N SER A 10 -34.60 -36.47 17.19
CA SER A 10 -34.17 -35.65 16.06
C SER A 10 -35.13 -35.68 14.87
N VAL A 11 -35.39 -34.49 14.31
CA VAL A 11 -36.03 -34.22 13.03
C VAL A 11 -35.31 -32.97 12.46
N PHE A 12 -34.81 -32.90 11.23
CA PHE A 12 -34.89 -33.85 10.10
C PHE A 12 -33.51 -34.11 9.42
N SER A 13 -33.42 -33.91 8.11
CA SER A 13 -32.33 -34.26 7.19
C SER A 13 -32.64 -33.61 5.81
N SER A 14 -31.61 -33.38 4.98
CA SER A 14 -31.68 -33.23 3.51
C SER A 14 -32.41 -32.03 2.86
N SER A 15 -31.66 -31.21 2.12
CA SER A 15 -32.17 -30.25 1.12
C SER A 15 -31.32 -30.22 -0.16
N THR A 16 -31.08 -31.39 -0.77
CA THR A 16 -30.38 -31.50 -2.07
C THR A 16 -31.21 -30.90 -3.20
N ILE A 17 -30.88 -29.67 -3.63
CA ILE A 17 -31.46 -29.05 -4.83
C ILE A 17 -30.46 -29.11 -5.99
N ARG A 18 -30.85 -29.79 -7.08
CA ARG A 18 -30.07 -29.89 -8.32
C ARG A 18 -30.51 -28.83 -9.34
N ARG A 19 -29.50 -28.24 -10.01
CA ARG A 19 -29.48 -27.78 -11.41
C ARG A 19 -30.69 -27.01 -11.97
N ARG A 20 -30.42 -25.84 -12.57
CA ARG A 20 -30.84 -25.52 -13.95
C ARG A 20 -30.02 -24.37 -14.54
N LEU A 21 -29.40 -24.62 -15.69
CA LEU A 21 -29.07 -23.56 -16.66
C LEU A 21 -30.34 -23.26 -17.47
N PRO A 22 -30.50 -22.04 -17.98
CA PRO A 22 -31.04 -21.79 -19.32
C PRO A 22 -29.88 -21.77 -20.35
N LEU A 23 -30.12 -22.43 -21.48
CA LEU A 23 -29.34 -22.31 -22.72
C LEU A 23 -30.14 -21.45 -23.71
N VAL A 24 -29.50 -21.03 -24.80
CA VAL A 24 -30.08 -20.24 -25.92
C VAL A 24 -30.40 -18.78 -25.57
N GLY A 25 -30.03 -17.77 -26.37
CA GLY A 25 -29.16 -17.79 -27.55
C GLY A 25 -29.52 -16.72 -28.56
N ALA A 26 -28.50 -15.98 -29.05
CA ALA A 26 -28.61 -15.08 -30.19
C ALA A 26 -27.33 -15.20 -31.04
N PHE A 27 -27.50 -15.62 -32.29
CA PHE A 27 -26.44 -15.77 -33.28
C PHE A 27 -26.64 -14.71 -34.38
N CYS A 28 -25.61 -14.53 -35.23
CA CYS A 28 -25.68 -13.82 -36.51
C CYS A 28 -25.81 -12.27 -36.45
N MET A 29 -25.24 -11.50 -37.38
CA MET A 29 -24.20 -11.77 -38.39
C MET A 29 -23.77 -10.44 -39.06
N LEU A 30 -22.55 -10.41 -39.64
CA LEU A 30 -22.15 -9.59 -40.81
C LEU A 30 -22.17 -8.03 -40.64
N SER A 31 -21.38 -7.22 -41.38
CA SER A 31 -20.16 -7.48 -42.18
C SER A 31 -19.54 -6.19 -42.77
N LEU A 32 -18.27 -6.29 -43.18
CA LEU A 32 -17.60 -5.52 -44.25
C LEU A 32 -17.27 -4.03 -44.00
N GLY A 33 -16.08 -3.62 -44.46
CA GLY A 33 -15.55 -2.27 -44.30
C GLY A 33 -14.07 -2.08 -44.72
N LEU A 34 -13.68 -2.59 -45.90
CA LEU A 34 -12.40 -2.21 -46.53
C LEU A 34 -12.55 -0.76 -47.10
N SER A 35 -11.51 0.04 -47.42
CA SER A 35 -10.14 -0.29 -47.87
C SER A 35 -9.15 0.87 -47.69
N ASN A 36 -7.85 0.55 -47.64
CA ASN A 36 -6.67 1.18 -48.29
C ASN A 36 -6.69 2.68 -48.69
N LEU A 37 -5.53 3.37 -48.50
CA LEU A 37 -4.64 3.77 -49.61
C LEU A 37 -3.29 4.44 -49.19
N CYS A 38 -2.32 4.32 -50.11
CA CYS A 38 -0.97 4.93 -50.28
C CYS A 38 -0.55 6.15 -49.40
N THR A 39 0.62 6.22 -48.72
CA THR A 39 2.06 6.10 -49.12
C THR A 39 2.70 7.45 -49.57
N PRO A 40 4.01 7.62 -49.90
CA PRO A 40 4.89 8.49 -49.09
C PRO A 40 5.65 9.60 -49.89
N LEU A 41 6.47 10.41 -49.20
CA LEU A 41 7.58 11.15 -49.85
C LEU A 41 8.75 11.43 -48.88
N SER A 42 9.86 12.00 -49.36
CA SER A 42 11.21 11.84 -48.77
C SER A 42 12.09 13.11 -48.79
N SER A 43 13.15 13.06 -47.98
CA SER A 43 14.44 13.77 -48.07
C SER A 43 14.56 15.26 -47.66
N SER A 44 15.59 15.56 -46.86
CA SER A 44 16.72 16.41 -47.27
C SER A 44 17.94 16.18 -46.35
N LEU A 45 19.13 16.67 -46.73
CA LEU A 45 20.42 16.46 -46.03
C LEU A 45 21.04 17.80 -45.56
N LYS A 46 21.91 17.76 -44.54
CA LYS A 46 23.26 18.42 -44.41
C LYS A 46 23.73 18.52 -42.94
N THR A 47 24.76 17.79 -42.49
CA THR A 47 26.24 18.05 -42.51
C THR A 47 26.74 19.19 -41.59
N GLY A 48 27.67 18.90 -40.67
CA GLY A 48 28.44 19.90 -39.90
C GLY A 48 29.46 19.32 -38.91
N CYS A 49 30.75 19.69 -39.06
CA CYS A 49 31.86 19.45 -38.10
C CYS A 49 31.73 20.36 -36.86
N ALA A 50 32.23 20.10 -35.64
CA ALA A 50 33.47 19.45 -35.12
C ALA A 50 34.67 20.42 -34.92
N GLN A 51 34.85 20.81 -33.63
CA GLN A 51 35.92 21.61 -32.97
C GLN A 51 35.59 21.66 -31.44
N SER A 52 36.42 21.72 -30.39
CA SER A 52 37.88 21.90 -30.14
C SER A 52 38.46 23.30 -30.48
N LEU A 53 39.35 23.97 -29.71
CA LEU A 53 40.17 23.75 -28.49
C LEU A 53 40.05 25.05 -27.60
N PRO A 54 40.91 25.42 -26.60
CA PRO A 54 42.00 24.73 -25.89
C PRO A 54 41.92 24.77 -24.34
N PHE A 55 42.93 24.17 -23.70
CA PHE A 55 43.19 24.14 -22.26
C PHE A 55 44.11 25.32 -21.84
N VAL A 56 43.82 26.00 -20.70
CA VAL A 56 44.70 27.04 -20.13
C VAL A 56 44.79 26.88 -18.60
N PRO A 57 45.97 26.55 -18.03
CA PRO A 57 46.20 26.52 -16.59
C PRO A 57 46.98 27.76 -16.13
N LEU A 58 46.48 28.55 -15.16
CA LEU A 58 47.29 29.62 -14.57
C LEU A 58 46.94 29.97 -13.11
N LEU A 59 48.01 30.15 -12.31
CA LEU A 59 48.08 30.88 -11.03
C LEU A 59 47.08 30.54 -9.89
N ARG A 60 47.43 29.47 -9.18
CA ARG A 60 47.63 29.46 -7.71
C ARG A 60 47.48 30.82 -7.02
N SER A 61 46.46 30.99 -6.18
CA SER A 61 46.47 31.91 -5.04
C SER A 61 46.13 31.15 -3.76
N LYS A 62 46.98 31.26 -2.73
CA LYS A 62 46.67 30.82 -1.37
C LYS A 62 46.15 32.04 -0.60
N PHE A 63 44.84 32.19 -0.51
CA PHE A 63 44.24 33.07 0.51
C PHE A 63 43.24 32.28 1.35
N GLY A 64 43.71 31.86 2.52
CA GLY A 64 42.90 31.13 3.49
C GLY A 64 42.07 32.09 4.33
N THR A 65 40.93 32.55 3.80
CA THR A 65 39.92 33.20 4.64
C THR A 65 39.11 32.10 5.31
N GLN A 66 39.27 31.94 6.63
CA GLN A 66 38.40 31.09 7.43
C GLN A 66 37.01 31.71 7.51
N SER A 67 36.20 31.53 6.46
CA SER A 67 34.75 31.56 6.61
C SER A 67 34.35 30.35 7.43
N ARG A 68 34.53 30.47 8.75
CA ARG A 68 34.01 29.56 9.76
C ARG A 68 32.50 29.78 9.78
N ALA A 69 31.84 29.28 8.73
CA ALA A 69 30.40 29.23 8.62
C ALA A 69 29.91 28.51 9.88
N SER A 70 29.43 29.30 10.83
CA SER A 70 28.85 28.80 12.06
C SER A 70 27.50 28.21 11.68
N THR A 71 27.53 26.98 11.17
CA THR A 71 26.43 26.05 11.33
C THR A 71 26.22 25.93 12.83
N VAL A 72 25.39 26.84 13.36
CA VAL A 72 24.71 26.65 14.63
C VAL A 72 23.89 25.40 14.40
N ARG A 73 24.47 24.26 14.77
CA ARG A 73 23.71 23.05 15.02
C ARG A 73 22.86 23.40 16.22
N MET A 74 21.65 23.91 15.94
CA MET A 74 20.54 23.75 16.86
C MET A 74 20.42 22.24 17.04
N GLU A 75 21.00 21.77 18.14
CA GLU A 75 20.92 20.40 18.60
C GLU A 75 19.51 20.21 19.15
N GLY A 76 18.55 20.23 18.21
CA GLY A 76 17.13 20.08 18.50
C GLY A 76 16.94 18.76 19.21
N SER A 77 16.48 18.84 20.46
CA SER A 77 16.34 17.72 21.39
C SER A 77 15.87 16.47 20.65
N GLY A 78 16.72 15.43 20.60
CA GLY A 78 16.60 14.27 19.72
C GLY A 78 15.50 13.30 20.14
N ASN A 79 14.28 13.82 20.30
CA ASN A 79 13.16 13.13 20.92
C ASN A 79 12.13 12.59 19.91
N THR A 80 12.35 12.79 18.61
CA THR A 80 11.64 12.06 17.55
C THR A 80 12.42 10.79 17.14
N VAL A 81 11.79 9.91 16.36
CA VAL A 81 12.43 8.72 15.77
C VAL A 81 12.03 8.58 14.29
N PRO A 82 12.82 7.87 13.45
CA PRO A 82 12.40 7.52 12.10
C PRO A 82 11.03 6.86 12.12
N SER A 83 10.08 7.44 11.38
CA SER A 83 8.66 7.11 11.44
C SER A 83 8.10 6.85 10.04
N ILE A 84 7.05 6.05 9.96
CA ILE A 84 6.45 5.58 8.71
C ILE A 84 4.92 5.66 8.79
N VAL A 85 4.32 5.87 7.63
CA VAL A 85 2.91 5.52 7.37
C VAL A 85 2.91 4.12 6.77
N VAL A 86 2.06 3.23 7.27
CA VAL A 86 1.86 1.88 6.70
C VAL A 86 0.43 1.75 6.20
N TYR A 87 0.28 1.25 4.99
CA TYR A 87 -1.01 0.88 4.38
C TYR A 87 -1.22 -0.62 4.50
N VAL A 88 -2.45 -1.00 4.84
CA VAL A 88 -2.96 -2.38 4.93
C VAL A 88 -4.42 -2.34 4.50
N THR A 89 -4.80 -3.11 3.48
CA THR A 89 -6.23 -3.30 3.14
C THR A 89 -6.83 -4.44 3.97
N VAL A 90 -8.15 -4.44 4.13
CA VAL A 90 -8.89 -5.46 4.89
C VAL A 90 -10.26 -5.76 4.24
N PRO A 91 -10.74 -7.02 4.27
CA PRO A 91 -11.96 -7.44 3.57
C PRO A 91 -13.27 -6.87 4.14
N ASN A 92 -13.28 -6.29 5.33
CA ASN A 92 -14.48 -5.73 5.96
C ASN A 92 -14.17 -4.85 7.18
N ARG A 93 -15.19 -4.11 7.59
CA ARG A 93 -15.17 -3.16 8.71
C ARG A 93 -14.91 -3.79 10.07
N GLU A 94 -15.43 -4.98 10.30
CA GLU A 94 -15.25 -5.73 11.54
C GLU A 94 -13.79 -6.18 11.68
N ALA A 95 -13.18 -6.67 10.60
CA ALA A 95 -11.74 -6.98 10.51
C ALA A 95 -10.88 -5.71 10.69
N GLY A 96 -11.15 -4.64 9.95
CA GLY A 96 -10.42 -3.37 10.04
C GLY A 96 -10.42 -2.77 11.43
N LYS A 97 -11.60 -2.69 12.06
CA LYS A 97 -11.75 -2.22 13.43
C LYS A 97 -11.02 -3.12 14.45
N LYS A 98 -11.13 -4.44 14.32
CA LYS A 98 -10.45 -5.41 15.21
C LYS A 98 -8.92 -5.29 15.09
N LEU A 99 -8.39 -5.22 13.88
CA LEU A 99 -6.96 -5.14 13.59
C LEU A 99 -6.37 -3.79 14.03
N ALA A 100 -7.05 -2.68 13.72
CA ALA A 100 -6.66 -1.35 14.21
C ALA A 100 -6.61 -1.29 15.75
N GLN A 101 -7.56 -1.94 16.44
CA GLN A 101 -7.58 -1.99 17.90
C GLN A 101 -6.45 -2.85 18.49
N SER A 102 -6.12 -4.01 17.91
CA SER A 102 -5.01 -4.84 18.41
C SER A 102 -3.64 -4.17 18.20
N ILE A 103 -3.40 -3.60 17.00
CA ILE A 103 -2.17 -2.87 16.66
C ILE A 103 -1.86 -1.77 17.68
N VAL A 104 -2.85 -0.94 18.04
CA VAL A 104 -2.65 0.17 19.01
C VAL A 104 -2.54 -0.37 20.44
N LYS A 105 -3.33 -1.39 20.82
CA LYS A 105 -3.26 -2.02 22.15
C LYS A 105 -1.89 -2.63 22.43
N GLU A 106 -1.24 -3.20 21.43
CA GLU A 106 0.09 -3.83 21.52
C GLU A 106 1.25 -2.85 21.27
N LYS A 107 0.93 -1.55 21.16
CA LYS A 107 1.86 -0.43 20.90
C LYS A 107 2.70 -0.60 19.63
N LEU A 108 2.18 -1.33 18.65
CA LEU A 108 2.78 -1.51 17.32
C LEU A 108 2.56 -0.29 16.41
N ALA A 109 1.62 0.59 16.75
CA ALA A 109 1.44 1.90 16.14
C ALA A 109 0.83 2.90 17.13
N ALA A 110 1.05 4.20 16.89
CA ALA A 110 0.50 5.27 17.73
C ALA A 110 -0.98 5.53 17.41
N CYS A 111 -1.36 5.50 16.13
CA CYS A 111 -2.76 5.51 15.71
C CYS A 111 -2.97 4.94 14.30
N VAL A 112 -4.18 4.43 14.07
CA VAL A 112 -4.67 3.94 12.77
C VAL A 112 -5.87 4.79 12.36
N ASN A 113 -5.90 5.24 11.11
CA ASN A 113 -7.11 5.78 10.50
C ASN A 113 -7.73 4.66 9.66
N ILE A 114 -9.05 4.62 9.55
CA ILE A 114 -9.78 3.64 8.75
C ILE A 114 -10.52 4.39 7.65
N VAL A 115 -10.30 4.03 6.39
CA VAL A 115 -10.98 4.58 5.21
C VAL A 115 -11.94 3.52 4.69
N PRO A 116 -13.26 3.65 4.95
CA PRO A 116 -14.23 2.61 4.59
C PRO A 116 -14.66 2.70 3.12
N GLY A 117 -15.03 1.57 2.53
CA GLY A 117 -15.66 1.52 1.21
C GLY A 117 -14.70 1.88 0.07
N ILE A 118 -13.48 1.32 0.12
CA ILE A 118 -12.60 1.30 -1.06
C ILE A 118 -12.98 0.12 -1.97
N GLU A 119 -12.60 0.24 -3.24
CA GLU A 119 -12.75 -0.82 -4.25
C GLU A 119 -11.35 -1.19 -4.74
N SER A 120 -10.95 -2.44 -4.51
CA SER A 120 -9.63 -2.97 -4.84
C SER A 120 -9.71 -3.78 -6.13
N VAL A 121 -9.00 -3.33 -7.17
CA VAL A 121 -9.01 -3.94 -8.50
C VAL A 121 -7.63 -4.51 -8.84
N TYR A 122 -7.57 -5.81 -9.12
CA TYR A 122 -6.32 -6.55 -9.33
C TYR A 122 -6.51 -7.74 -10.28
N GLU A 123 -5.42 -8.27 -10.85
CA GLU A 123 -5.48 -9.50 -11.65
C GLU A 123 -5.21 -10.73 -10.77
N TRP A 124 -6.06 -11.75 -10.89
CA TRP A 124 -5.85 -13.06 -10.26
C TRP A 124 -6.24 -14.18 -11.21
N LYS A 125 -5.32 -15.13 -11.40
CA LYS A 125 -5.50 -16.32 -12.27
C LYS A 125 -5.88 -15.99 -13.74
N GLY A 126 -5.52 -14.80 -14.24
CA GLY A 126 -5.83 -14.33 -15.58
C GLY A 126 -7.17 -13.59 -15.73
N GLU A 127 -7.87 -13.33 -14.61
CA GLU A 127 -9.11 -12.57 -14.57
C GLU A 127 -8.96 -11.33 -13.68
N ILE A 128 -9.55 -10.20 -14.08
CA ILE A 128 -9.62 -9.01 -13.23
C ILE A 128 -10.66 -9.23 -12.14
N GLN A 129 -10.24 -9.14 -10.89
CA GLN A 129 -11.08 -9.20 -9.70
C GLN A 129 -11.38 -7.79 -9.20
N THR A 130 -12.45 -7.64 -8.43
CA THR A 130 -12.88 -6.38 -7.83
C THR A 130 -13.54 -6.67 -6.49
N ASP A 131 -12.86 -6.34 -5.41
CA ASP A 131 -13.31 -6.57 -4.04
C ASP A 131 -13.60 -5.27 -3.30
N SER A 132 -14.53 -5.33 -2.35
CA SER A 132 -14.86 -4.21 -1.47
C SER A 132 -14.10 -4.33 -0.15
N GLU A 133 -13.30 -3.31 0.19
CA GLU A 133 -12.39 -3.33 1.34
C GLU A 133 -12.48 -2.05 2.19
N GLU A 134 -11.73 -2.02 3.30
CA GLU A 134 -11.33 -0.77 3.96
C GLU A 134 -9.79 -0.62 3.90
N LEU A 135 -9.29 0.62 3.85
CA LEU A 135 -7.85 0.91 3.96
C LEU A 135 -7.49 1.39 5.37
N LEU A 136 -6.55 0.70 6.01
CA LEU A 136 -5.93 1.11 7.26
C LEU A 136 -4.69 1.99 6.99
N ILE A 137 -4.71 3.22 7.50
CA ILE A 137 -3.58 4.17 7.43
C ILE A 137 -2.95 4.26 8.81
N ILE A 138 -1.92 3.44 9.04
CA ILE A 138 -1.25 3.18 10.31
C ILE A 138 -0.05 4.14 10.46
N LYS A 139 0.15 4.77 11.62
CA LYS A 139 1.29 5.68 11.89
C LYS A 139 2.17 5.11 13.00
N THR A 140 3.42 4.77 12.69
CA THR A 140 4.33 4.07 13.62
C THR A 140 5.82 4.37 13.40
N ARG A 141 6.71 3.82 14.24
CA ARG A 141 8.16 3.87 14.09
C ARG A 141 8.62 2.95 12.95
N GLN A 142 9.69 3.33 12.26
CA GLN A 142 10.32 2.47 11.26
C GLN A 142 10.84 1.15 11.85
N SER A 143 11.29 1.16 13.12
CA SER A 143 11.75 -0.05 13.83
C SER A 143 10.67 -1.11 14.05
N LEU A 144 9.39 -0.72 14.01
CA LEU A 144 8.27 -1.62 14.29
C LEU A 144 7.65 -2.24 13.03
N LEU A 145 8.16 -1.95 11.83
CA LEU A 145 7.57 -2.43 10.57
C LEU A 145 7.50 -3.97 10.50
N GLU A 146 8.56 -4.66 10.91
CA GLU A 146 8.62 -6.13 10.88
C GLU A 146 7.58 -6.74 11.84
N ALA A 147 7.62 -6.35 13.13
CA ALA A 147 6.67 -6.81 14.14
C ALA A 147 5.20 -6.43 13.82
N LEU A 148 4.97 -5.27 13.18
CA LEU A 148 3.65 -4.89 12.68
C LEU A 148 3.21 -5.81 11.53
N THR A 149 4.12 -6.14 10.61
CA THR A 149 3.84 -7.03 9.48
C THR A 149 3.54 -8.47 9.94
N GLU A 150 4.29 -8.97 10.93
CA GLU A 150 4.01 -10.27 11.59
C GLU A 150 2.65 -10.26 12.28
N HIS A 151 2.35 -9.19 13.03
CA HIS A 151 1.07 -9.05 13.73
C HIS A 151 -0.12 -8.98 12.77
N VAL A 152 0.01 -8.25 11.65
CA VAL A 152 -1.00 -8.24 10.59
C VAL A 152 -1.18 -9.66 10.04
N LYS A 153 -0.11 -10.33 9.59
CA LYS A 153 -0.19 -11.72 9.08
C LYS A 153 -0.85 -12.69 10.06
N ALA A 154 -0.57 -12.57 11.36
CA ALA A 154 -1.16 -13.43 12.40
C ALA A 154 -2.65 -13.12 12.72
N ASN A 155 -3.19 -11.99 12.24
CA ASN A 155 -4.54 -11.52 12.52
C ASN A 155 -5.39 -11.22 11.27
N HIS A 156 -4.87 -11.47 10.07
CA HIS A 156 -5.54 -11.22 8.80
C HIS A 156 -6.28 -12.46 8.25
N GLU A 157 -7.21 -12.23 7.33
CA GLU A 157 -7.99 -13.28 6.67
C GLU A 157 -7.29 -13.81 5.40
N TYR A 158 -6.64 -12.92 4.64
CA TYR A 158 -5.86 -13.28 3.45
C TYR A 158 -4.51 -13.92 3.80
N GLU A 159 -4.11 -14.94 3.04
CA GLU A 159 -2.81 -15.62 3.15
C GLU A 159 -1.61 -14.67 2.92
N VAL A 160 -1.80 -13.66 2.06
CA VAL A 160 -0.81 -12.63 1.74
C VAL A 160 -1.48 -11.25 1.84
N PRO A 161 -1.53 -10.63 3.04
CA PRO A 161 -2.09 -9.28 3.20
C PRO A 161 -1.19 -8.21 2.57
N GLU A 162 -1.78 -7.13 2.06
CA GLU A 162 -1.00 -5.92 1.73
C GLU A 162 -0.43 -5.33 3.02
N VAL A 163 0.89 -5.13 3.06
CA VAL A 163 1.56 -4.33 4.10
C VAL A 163 2.70 -3.55 3.43
N ILE A 164 2.48 -2.27 3.14
CA ILE A 164 3.48 -1.39 2.49
C ILE A 164 3.72 -0.11 3.30
N SER A 165 4.96 0.39 3.30
CA SER A 165 5.39 1.51 4.15
C SER A 165 5.94 2.71 3.38
N LEU A 166 5.53 3.92 3.76
CA LEU A 166 6.00 5.20 3.23
C LEU A 166 6.72 5.99 4.34
N PRO A 167 7.90 6.59 4.08
CA PRO A 167 8.67 7.31 5.09
C PRO A 167 8.05 8.67 5.44
N ILE A 168 7.97 8.98 6.74
CA ILE A 168 7.60 10.32 7.23
C ILE A 168 8.87 11.18 7.31
N THR A 169 9.00 12.12 6.39
CA THR A 169 10.18 13.00 6.25
C THR A 169 10.13 14.27 7.11
N GLY A 170 8.99 14.54 7.76
CA GLY A 170 8.79 15.70 8.63
C GLY A 170 7.35 15.80 9.14
N GLY A 171 7.06 16.83 9.94
CA GLY A 171 5.73 17.07 10.50
C GLY A 171 5.77 17.94 11.76
N SER A 172 4.66 17.97 12.50
CA SER A 172 4.60 18.61 13.82
C SER A 172 5.47 17.86 14.82
N ILE A 173 6.49 18.51 15.40
CA ILE A 173 7.42 17.86 16.34
C ILE A 173 6.69 17.24 17.54
N PRO A 174 5.76 17.92 18.25
CA PRO A 174 4.99 17.31 19.33
C PRO A 174 4.18 16.07 18.91
N TYR A 175 3.74 15.98 17.65
CA TYR A 175 3.05 14.79 17.13
C TYR A 175 4.02 13.62 16.91
N LEU A 176 5.24 13.88 16.43
CA LEU A 176 6.27 12.87 16.23
C LEU A 176 6.87 12.38 17.56
N GLU A 177 6.99 13.25 18.56
CA GLU A 177 7.31 12.88 19.94
C GLU A 177 6.20 12.04 20.57
N TRP A 178 4.93 12.43 20.39
CA TRP A 178 3.78 11.64 20.84
C TRP A 178 3.72 10.26 20.15
N LEU A 179 4.02 10.19 18.85
CA LEU A 179 4.09 8.93 18.09
C LEU A 179 5.12 7.98 18.69
N LYS A 180 6.34 8.48 18.96
CA LYS A 180 7.39 7.74 19.67
C LYS A 180 6.91 7.25 21.04
N ASN A 181 6.38 8.15 21.87
CA ASN A 181 6.01 7.86 23.26
C ASN A 181 4.79 6.92 23.38
N SER A 182 3.96 6.83 22.33
CA SER A 182 2.78 5.94 22.27
C SER A 182 3.12 4.54 21.74
N THR A 183 4.27 4.37 21.10
CA THR A 183 4.74 3.09 20.54
C THR A 183 5.79 2.45 21.44
N ARG A 184 5.93 1.11 21.35
CA ARG A 184 7.04 0.40 22.01
C ARG A 184 8.36 0.69 21.33
N ASP A 185 9.46 0.40 22.00
CA ASP A 185 10.82 0.60 21.45
C ASP A 185 11.20 -0.47 20.39
#